data_AF-A0A920DTG5-F1
#
_entry.id   AF-A0A920DTG5-F1
#
_cell.length_a   1.000
_cell.length_b   1.000
_cell.length_c   1.000
_cell.angle_alpha   90.00
_cell.angle_beta   90.00
_cell.angle_gamma   90.00
#
_symmetry.space_group_name_H-M   'P 1'
#
loop_
_entity.id
_entity.type
_entity.pdbx_description
1 polymer ?
#
loop_
_entity_poly.entity_id
_entity_poly.type
_entity_poly.pdbx_seq_one_letter_code
_entity_poly.pdbx_strand_id
1 'polypeptide(L)'
;MDFKQVKEWDWQSINQQINSNLMVNIEVGEIESLESLDELIDYINEEALKYYKLKEDVIPSELLRKVEKFIVLKTIDEKWRNHLLGMDQLREGIGLRAYGQKNPLIEYKSESYNFFQELMVSLRATVIQRVFHAQVVTKYKHNKILFKKISNFNMTK
;
A
#
# COMPACT_ATOMS: atom_id res chain seq x y z
N MET A 1 -17.92 10.08 -8.10
CA MET A 1 -18.73 8.85 -8.01
C MET A 1 -19.80 9.11 -6.97
N ASP A 2 -21.07 8.87 -7.28
CA ASP A 2 -22.17 9.12 -6.36
C ASP A 2 -22.14 8.06 -5.24
N PHE A 3 -21.97 8.49 -4.00
CA PHE A 3 -21.86 7.60 -2.84
C PHE A 3 -23.17 6.83 -2.59
N LYS A 4 -24.31 7.27 -3.16
CA LYS A 4 -25.59 6.57 -3.08
C LYS A 4 -25.60 5.16 -3.71
N GLN A 5 -24.62 4.82 -4.54
CA GLN A 5 -24.50 3.50 -5.18
C GLN A 5 -23.45 2.59 -4.53
N VAL A 6 -22.93 2.94 -3.34
CA VAL A 6 -21.84 2.18 -2.70
C VAL A 6 -22.17 0.71 -2.51
N LYS A 7 -23.43 0.33 -2.26
CA LYS A 7 -23.86 -1.08 -2.18
C LYS A 7 -23.76 -1.83 -3.51
N GLU A 8 -23.81 -1.13 -4.63
CA GLU A 8 -23.73 -1.70 -5.99
C GLU A 8 -22.29 -1.80 -6.51
N TRP A 9 -21.31 -1.32 -5.73
CA TRP A 9 -19.91 -1.45 -6.09
C TRP A 9 -19.49 -2.91 -6.10
N ASP A 10 -18.46 -3.22 -6.88
CA ASP A 10 -17.84 -4.54 -6.91
C ASP A 10 -17.02 -4.77 -5.62
N TRP A 11 -17.73 -5.03 -4.53
CA TRP A 11 -17.17 -5.29 -3.21
C TRP A 11 -16.27 -6.50 -3.18
N GLN A 12 -16.48 -7.45 -4.09
CA GLN A 12 -15.59 -8.60 -4.22
C GLN A 12 -14.20 -8.15 -4.67
N SER A 13 -14.12 -7.39 -5.76
CA SER A 13 -12.84 -6.84 -6.25
C SER A 13 -12.21 -5.87 -5.26
N ILE A 14 -13.03 -4.99 -4.65
CA ILE A 14 -12.56 -4.04 -3.64
C ILE A 14 -11.98 -4.77 -2.43
N ASN A 15 -12.68 -5.77 -1.88
CA ASN A 15 -12.17 -6.54 -0.75
C ASN A 15 -10.91 -7.34 -1.12
N GLN A 16 -10.80 -7.85 -2.34
CA GLN A 16 -9.55 -8.47 -2.80
C GLN A 16 -8.39 -7.48 -2.75
N GLN A 17 -8.60 -6.25 -3.26
CA GLN A 17 -7.59 -5.19 -3.23
C GLN A 17 -7.24 -4.77 -1.80
N ILE A 18 -8.25 -4.55 -0.95
CA ILE A 18 -8.05 -4.16 0.46
C ILE A 18 -7.33 -5.26 1.22
N ASN A 19 -7.72 -6.51 1.06
CA ASN A 19 -7.07 -7.64 1.70
C ASN A 19 -5.61 -7.81 1.25
N SER A 20 -5.36 -7.72 -0.06
CA SER A 20 -4.01 -7.86 -0.62
C SER A 20 -3.03 -6.76 -0.19
N ASN A 21 -3.55 -5.62 0.30
CA ASN A 21 -2.74 -4.48 0.73
C ASN A 21 -2.70 -4.32 2.26
N LEU A 22 -3.83 -4.48 2.92
CA LEU A 22 -4.04 -4.16 4.34
C LEU A 22 -4.40 -5.38 5.20
N MET A 23 -4.55 -6.58 4.62
CA MET A 23 -4.94 -7.80 5.36
C MET A 23 -6.29 -7.68 6.10
N VAL A 24 -7.15 -6.76 5.65
CA VAL A 24 -8.50 -6.53 6.19
C VAL A 24 -9.53 -7.01 5.19
N ASN A 25 -10.70 -7.41 5.67
CA ASN A 25 -11.88 -7.68 4.86
C ASN A 25 -13.04 -6.83 5.40
N ILE A 26 -13.86 -6.28 4.52
CA ILE A 26 -15.00 -5.42 4.89
C ILE A 26 -16.27 -6.14 4.52
N GLU A 27 -17.20 -6.23 5.47
CA GLU A 27 -18.52 -6.73 5.18
C GLU A 27 -19.44 -5.57 4.77
N VAL A 28 -20.20 -5.77 3.69
CA VAL A 28 -21.12 -4.74 3.18
C VAL A 28 -22.17 -4.37 4.24
N GLY A 29 -22.52 -5.30 5.13
CA GLY A 29 -23.41 -5.06 6.26
C GLY A 29 -22.88 -4.05 7.29
N GLU A 30 -21.55 -3.96 7.46
CA GLU A 30 -20.93 -3.07 8.46
C GLU A 30 -20.86 -1.60 8.00
N ILE A 31 -21.05 -1.36 6.71
CA ILE A 31 -20.89 -0.04 6.09
C ILE A 31 -22.22 0.54 5.58
N GLU A 32 -23.35 -0.13 5.83
CA GLU A 32 -24.67 0.31 5.35
C GLU A 32 -25.12 1.64 5.91
N SER A 33 -24.63 2.00 7.10
CA SER A 33 -24.96 3.25 7.79
C SER A 33 -24.04 4.41 7.41
N LEU A 34 -23.00 4.17 6.60
CA LEU A 34 -22.10 5.23 6.17
C LEU A 34 -22.77 6.05 5.06
N GLU A 35 -22.56 7.36 5.07
CA GLU A 35 -23.21 8.32 4.16
C GLU A 35 -22.23 9.03 3.22
N SER A 36 -20.93 8.88 3.45
CA SER A 36 -19.87 9.53 2.64
C SER A 36 -18.65 8.65 2.37
N LEU A 37 -17.93 8.99 1.29
CA LEU A 37 -16.70 8.28 0.90
C LEU A 37 -15.62 8.44 1.98
N ASP A 38 -15.59 9.61 2.61
CA ASP A 38 -14.65 9.91 3.69
C ASP A 38 -14.92 9.01 4.90
N GLU A 39 -16.18 8.81 5.28
CA GLU A 39 -16.56 7.85 6.35
C GLU A 39 -16.16 6.41 6.02
N LEU A 40 -16.31 5.98 4.76
CA LEU A 40 -15.85 4.66 4.33
C LEU A 40 -14.33 4.55 4.43
N ILE A 41 -13.59 5.56 3.99
CA ILE A 41 -12.13 5.58 4.09
C ILE A 41 -11.69 5.53 5.56
N ASP A 42 -12.33 6.29 6.44
CA ASP A 42 -12.05 6.31 7.87
C ASP A 42 -12.33 4.95 8.51
N TYR A 43 -13.46 4.32 8.18
CA TYR A 43 -13.78 2.97 8.63
C TYR A 43 -12.69 1.96 8.22
N ILE A 44 -12.25 1.99 6.97
CA ILE A 44 -11.18 1.11 6.46
C ILE A 44 -9.87 1.35 7.19
N ASN A 45 -9.52 2.61 7.41
CA ASN A 45 -8.32 2.98 8.15
C ASN A 45 -8.37 2.48 9.59
N GLU A 46 -9.52 2.56 10.25
CA GLU A 46 -9.71 2.03 11.59
C GLU A 46 -9.54 0.52 11.65
N GLU A 47 -10.15 -0.23 10.73
CA GLU A 47 -9.99 -1.69 10.67
C GLU A 47 -8.53 -2.08 10.39
N ALA A 48 -7.84 -1.35 9.49
CA ALA A 48 -6.43 -1.56 9.23
C ALA A 48 -5.56 -1.27 10.47
N LEU A 49 -5.87 -0.21 11.21
CA LEU A 49 -5.18 0.11 12.47
C LEU A 49 -5.46 -0.93 13.56
N LYS A 50 -6.68 -1.46 13.67
CA LYS A 50 -7.00 -2.56 14.59
C LYS A 50 -6.17 -3.80 14.27
N TYR A 51 -6.10 -4.18 12.99
CA TYR A 51 -5.24 -5.28 12.55
C TYR A 51 -3.77 -5.02 12.88
N TYR A 52 -3.28 -3.79 12.65
CA TYR A 52 -1.90 -3.43 12.96
C TYR A 52 -1.58 -3.54 14.46
N LYS A 53 -2.48 -3.09 15.32
CA LYS A 53 -2.36 -3.23 16.79
C LYS A 53 -2.25 -4.69 17.21
N LEU A 54 -3.00 -5.60 16.58
CA LEU A 54 -2.86 -7.03 16.84
C LEU A 54 -1.45 -7.56 16.52
N LYS A 55 -0.73 -6.96 15.55
CA LYS A 55 0.68 -7.29 15.30
C LYS A 55 1.58 -6.73 16.40
N GLU A 56 1.34 -5.51 16.86
CA GLU A 56 2.08 -4.90 17.98
C GLU A 56 1.94 -5.70 19.28
N ASP A 57 0.77 -6.29 19.53
CA ASP A 57 0.53 -7.12 20.72
C ASP A 57 1.34 -8.42 20.75
N VAL A 58 1.76 -8.93 19.59
CA VAL A 58 2.39 -10.26 19.50
C VAL A 58 3.85 -10.20 19.06
N ILE A 59 4.27 -9.10 18.43
CA ILE A 59 5.65 -8.85 18.03
C ILE A 59 6.25 -7.84 19.00
N PRO A 60 7.40 -8.14 19.66
CA PRO A 60 8.07 -7.16 20.51
C PRO A 60 8.30 -5.83 19.78
N SER A 61 7.89 -4.71 20.39
CA SER A 61 7.88 -3.39 19.74
C SER A 61 9.23 -3.02 19.12
N GLU A 62 10.35 -3.24 19.82
CA GLU A 62 11.69 -2.96 19.30
C GLU A 62 12.00 -3.73 18.01
N LEU A 63 11.58 -5.00 17.94
CA LEU A 63 11.77 -5.84 16.76
C LEU A 63 10.88 -5.37 15.62
N LEU A 64 9.62 -5.03 15.89
CA LEU A 64 8.70 -4.50 14.90
C LEU A 64 9.23 -3.20 14.28
N ARG A 65 9.73 -2.26 15.10
CA ARG A 65 10.36 -1.01 14.59
C ARG A 65 11.57 -1.27 13.70
N LYS A 66 12.41 -2.27 14.04
CA LYS A 66 13.53 -2.68 13.18
C LYS A 66 13.05 -3.25 11.84
N VAL A 67 11.98 -4.05 11.85
CA VAL A 67 11.37 -4.62 10.65
C VAL A 67 10.77 -3.52 9.77
N GLU A 68 9.98 -2.60 10.33
CA GLU A 68 9.43 -1.45 9.62
C GLU A 68 10.54 -0.63 8.94
N LYS A 69 11.57 -0.24 9.70
CA LYS A 69 12.70 0.54 9.19
C LYS A 69 13.41 -0.20 8.05
N PHE A 70 13.64 -1.50 8.21
CA PHE A 70 14.27 -2.31 7.17
C PHE A 70 13.42 -2.35 5.90
N ILE A 71 12.11 -2.57 6.02
CA ILE A 71 11.19 -2.61 4.88
C ILE A 71 11.19 -1.26 4.15
N VAL A 72 11.12 -0.15 4.88
CA VAL A 72 11.14 1.20 4.30
C VAL A 72 12.42 1.42 3.51
N LEU A 73 13.59 1.22 4.13
CA LEU A 73 14.89 1.44 3.49
C LEU A 73 15.06 0.55 2.26
N LYS A 74 14.76 -0.75 2.39
CA LYS A 74 14.88 -1.70 1.27
C LYS A 74 13.97 -1.33 0.11
N THR A 75 12.75 -0.87 0.40
CA THR A 75 11.79 -0.46 -0.62
C THR A 75 12.21 0.84 -1.30
N ILE A 76 12.74 1.81 -0.55
CA ILE A 76 13.33 3.04 -1.12
C ILE A 76 14.46 2.66 -2.09
N ASP A 77 15.42 1.84 -1.66
CA ASP A 77 16.56 1.45 -2.50
C ASP A 77 16.12 0.77 -3.81
N GLU A 78 15.18 -0.17 -3.73
CA GLU A 78 14.64 -0.87 -4.89
C GLU A 78 13.92 0.07 -5.85
N LYS A 79 13.03 0.91 -5.33
CA LYS A 79 12.20 1.83 -6.12
C LYS A 79 13.04 2.95 -6.74
N TRP A 80 14.01 3.48 -6.00
CA TRP A 80 14.91 4.52 -6.48
C TRP A 80 15.80 4.02 -7.62
N ARG A 81 16.38 2.82 -7.50
CA ARG A 81 17.15 2.20 -8.58
C ARG A 81 16.31 2.06 -9.86
N ASN A 82 15.07 1.58 -9.73
CA ASN A 82 14.16 1.45 -10.87
C ASN A 82 13.80 2.81 -11.48
N HIS A 83 13.61 3.84 -10.65
CA HIS A 83 13.38 5.19 -11.12
C HIS A 83 14.57 5.74 -11.91
N LEU A 84 15.80 5.56 -11.42
CA LEU A 84 17.01 5.98 -12.15
C LEU A 84 17.14 5.29 -13.52
N LEU A 85 16.86 3.98 -13.59
CA LEU A 85 16.81 3.25 -14.85
C LEU A 85 15.77 3.84 -15.82
N GLY A 86 14.58 4.18 -15.31
CA GLY A 86 13.54 4.86 -16.10
C GLY A 86 13.94 6.26 -16.56
N MET A 87 14.68 7.01 -15.73
CA MET A 87 15.21 8.33 -16.10
C MET A 87 16.28 8.25 -17.19
N ASP A 88 17.14 7.22 -17.15
CA ASP A 88 18.11 6.97 -18.21
C ASP A 88 17.42 6.66 -19.55
N GLN A 89 16.41 5.79 -19.55
CA GLN A 89 15.61 5.48 -20.74
C GLN A 89 14.87 6.72 -21.28
N LEU A 90 14.28 7.51 -20.39
CA LEU A 90 13.60 8.75 -20.75
C LEU A 90 14.58 9.71 -21.44
N ARG A 91 15.77 9.89 -20.87
CA ARG A 91 16.83 10.75 -21.42
C ARG A 91 17.26 10.32 -22.82
N GLU A 92 17.43 9.02 -23.06
CA GLU A 92 17.76 8.48 -24.39
C GLU A 92 16.62 8.74 -25.41
N GLY A 93 15.36 8.58 -24.99
CA GLY A 93 14.19 8.76 -25.85
C GLY A 93 13.88 10.22 -26.23
N ILE A 94 14.33 11.20 -25.45
CA ILE A 94 14.06 12.62 -25.69
C ILE A 94 14.77 13.17 -26.92
N GLY A 95 15.92 12.59 -27.29
CA GLY A 95 16.64 12.98 -28.51
C GLY A 95 15.78 12.81 -29.78
N LEU A 96 14.93 11.80 -29.82
CA LEU A 96 14.01 11.56 -30.95
C LEU A 96 12.80 12.51 -30.94
N ARG A 97 12.42 13.05 -29.77
CA ARG A 97 11.27 13.97 -29.63
C ARG A 97 11.60 15.42 -29.99
N ALA A 98 12.89 15.78 -30.00
CA ALA A 98 13.37 17.09 -30.47
C ALA A 98 12.99 17.38 -31.93
N TYR A 99 12.76 16.35 -32.74
CA TYR A 99 12.30 16.48 -34.12
C TYR A 99 10.85 16.99 -34.25
N GLY A 100 10.04 16.91 -33.18
CA GLY A 100 8.63 17.32 -33.16
C GLY A 100 8.38 18.79 -32.79
N GLN A 101 9.38 19.67 -32.87
CA GLN A 101 9.29 21.11 -32.53
C GLN A 101 8.94 21.42 -31.06
N LYS A 102 8.91 20.41 -30.18
CA LYS A 102 8.81 20.59 -28.73
C LYS A 102 10.20 20.80 -28.12
N ASN A 103 10.29 21.63 -27.08
CA ASN A 103 11.55 21.84 -26.36
C ASN A 103 11.91 20.57 -25.54
N PRO A 104 12.99 19.85 -25.89
CA PRO A 104 13.34 18.58 -25.25
C PRO A 104 13.54 18.67 -23.73
N LEU A 105 14.07 19.79 -23.26
CA LEU A 105 14.34 20.01 -21.83
C LEU A 105 13.05 20.21 -21.03
N ILE A 106 12.04 20.86 -21.63
CA ILE A 106 10.75 21.08 -20.97
C ILE A 106 10.00 19.76 -20.83
N GLU A 107 9.97 18.96 -21.90
CA GLU A 107 9.34 17.63 -21.87
C GLU A 107 10.05 16.70 -20.87
N TYR A 108 11.38 16.68 -20.85
CA TYR A 108 12.14 15.90 -19.85
C TYR A 108 11.74 16.26 -18.43
N LYS A 109 11.71 17.55 -18.10
CA LYS A 109 11.39 18.01 -16.76
C LYS A 109 9.95 17.64 -16.36
N SER A 110 9.01 17.78 -17.29
CA SER A 110 7.61 17.43 -17.05
C SER A 110 7.44 15.91 -16.80
N GLU A 111 8.00 15.09 -17.68
CA GLU A 111 7.86 13.62 -17.61
C GLU A 111 8.64 13.02 -16.44
N SER A 112 9.86 13.52 -16.17
CA SER A 112 10.63 13.12 -14.97
C SER A 112 9.92 13.46 -13.67
N TYR A 113 9.25 14.62 -13.60
CA TYR A 113 8.44 14.96 -12.44
C TYR A 113 7.25 14.02 -12.27
N ASN A 114 6.55 13.68 -13.36
CA ASN A 114 5.45 12.71 -13.30
C ASN A 114 5.93 11.33 -12.82
N PHE A 115 7.05 10.83 -13.35
CA PHE A 115 7.66 9.57 -12.90
C PHE A 115 8.05 9.62 -11.41
N PHE A 116 8.50 10.77 -10.92
CA PHE A 116 8.80 10.95 -9.50
C PHE A 116 7.52 10.91 -8.64
N GLN A 117 6.41 11.51 -9.08
CA GLN A 117 5.14 11.43 -8.36
C GLN A 117 4.62 9.99 -8.29
N GLU A 118 4.67 9.27 -9.41
CA GLU A 118 4.31 7.84 -9.47
C GLU A 118 5.20 6.99 -8.56
N LEU A 119 6.51 7.25 -8.56
CA LEU A 119 7.46 6.63 -7.64
C LEU A 119 7.01 6.82 -6.19
N MET A 120 6.68 8.05 -5.78
CA MET A 120 6.30 8.36 -4.40
C MET A 120 5.00 7.67 -3.97
N VAL A 121 3.99 7.63 -4.85
CA VAL A 121 2.73 6.90 -4.60
C VAL A 121 3.01 5.39 -4.47
N SER A 122 3.74 4.82 -5.43
CA SER A 122 4.07 3.40 -5.46
C SER A 122 4.91 2.98 -4.25
N LEU A 123 5.84 3.82 -3.82
CA LEU A 123 6.70 3.59 -2.66
C LEU A 123 5.87 3.48 -1.38
N ARG A 124 4.98 4.45 -1.12
CA ARG A 124 4.11 4.42 0.06
C ARG A 124 3.23 3.17 0.08
N ALA A 125 2.57 2.87 -1.04
CA ALA A 125 1.72 1.68 -1.15
C ALA A 125 2.50 0.38 -0.89
N THR A 126 3.68 0.24 -1.50
CA THR A 126 4.53 -0.95 -1.35
C THR A 126 5.03 -1.11 0.10
N VAL A 127 5.41 -0.01 0.76
CA VAL A 127 5.83 -0.02 2.16
C VAL A 127 4.70 -0.52 3.06
N ILE A 128 3.51 0.08 2.94
CA ILE A 128 2.34 -0.31 3.75
C ILE A 128 2.02 -1.78 3.52
N GLN A 129 1.90 -2.22 2.26
CA GLN A 129 1.63 -3.62 1.94
C GLN A 129 2.65 -4.57 2.58
N ARG A 130 3.95 -4.31 2.42
CA ARG A 130 5.02 -5.14 3.00
C ARG A 130 4.97 -5.15 4.52
N VAL A 131 4.72 -4.02 5.16
CA VAL A 131 4.60 -3.91 6.62
C VAL A 131 3.43 -4.74 7.14
N PHE A 132 2.27 -4.68 6.49
CA PHE A 132 1.09 -5.46 6.87
C PHE A 132 1.33 -6.97 6.67
N HIS A 133 2.00 -7.36 5.58
CA HIS A 133 2.32 -8.75 5.27
C HIS A 133 3.51 -9.32 6.07
N ALA A 134 4.34 -8.47 6.68
CA ALA A 134 5.56 -8.92 7.35
C ALA A 134 5.24 -9.90 8.49
N GLN A 135 5.82 -11.10 8.43
CA GLN A 135 5.75 -12.09 9.49
C GLN A 135 7.14 -12.26 10.10
N VAL A 136 7.20 -12.21 11.43
CA VAL A 136 8.47 -12.34 12.15
C VAL A 136 8.58 -13.77 12.67
N VAL A 137 9.44 -14.56 12.03
CA VAL A 137 9.75 -15.92 12.49
C VAL A 137 10.73 -15.81 13.66
N THR A 138 10.21 -15.81 14.89
CA THR A 138 11.05 -15.95 16.09
C THR A 138 11.33 -17.43 16.36
N LYS A 139 12.53 -17.75 16.88
CA LYS A 139 12.89 -19.13 17.28
C LYS A 139 12.00 -19.72 18.38
N TYR A 140 11.22 -18.89 19.08
CA TYR A 140 10.32 -19.29 20.14
C TYR A 140 8.86 -19.20 19.66
N LYS A 141 8.20 -20.34 19.42
CA LYS A 141 6.75 -20.70 19.43
C LYS A 141 5.62 -19.63 19.37
N HIS A 142 5.85 -18.38 18.97
CA HIS A 142 4.88 -17.29 18.98
C HIS A 142 4.10 -17.16 17.66
N ASN A 143 4.62 -17.70 16.55
CA ASN A 143 3.94 -17.67 15.25
C ASN A 143 2.56 -18.37 15.27
N LYS A 144 2.39 -19.42 16.07
CA LYS A 144 1.10 -20.14 16.16
C LYS A 144 0.01 -19.29 16.82
N ILE A 145 0.38 -18.34 17.69
CA ILE A 145 -0.55 -17.43 18.38
C ILE A 145 -0.97 -16.29 17.43
N LEU A 146 -0.02 -15.73 16.67
CA LEU A 146 -0.30 -14.76 15.60
C LEU A 146 -1.28 -15.32 14.57
N PHE A 147 -0.98 -16.49 14.00
CA PHE A 147 -1.86 -17.14 13.03
C PHE A 147 -3.25 -17.41 13.61
N LYS A 148 -3.36 -17.82 14.89
CA LYS A 148 -4.64 -18.12 15.54
C LYS A 148 -5.45 -16.86 15.88
N LYS A 149 -4.80 -15.77 16.32
CA LYS A 149 -5.48 -14.48 16.56
C LYS A 149 -5.95 -13.84 15.27
N ILE A 150 -5.11 -13.87 14.22
CA ILE A 150 -5.45 -13.33 12.90
C ILE A 150 -6.54 -14.17 12.23
N SER A 151 -6.44 -15.50 12.27
CA SER A 151 -7.50 -16.38 11.76
C SER A 151 -8.81 -16.16 12.48
N ASN A 152 -8.77 -15.93 13.79
CA ASN A 152 -9.98 -15.62 14.56
C ASN A 152 -10.53 -14.25 14.21
N PHE A 153 -9.70 -13.20 14.10
CA PHE A 153 -10.13 -11.87 13.67
C PHE A 153 -10.87 -11.91 12.32
N ASN A 154 -10.37 -12.70 11.38
CA ASN A 154 -11.00 -12.92 10.07
C ASN A 154 -12.16 -13.94 10.06
N MET A 155 -12.45 -14.63 11.17
CA MET A 155 -13.55 -15.62 11.31
C MET A 155 -14.67 -15.20 12.29
N THR A 156 -14.43 -14.22 13.17
CA THR A 156 -15.45 -13.68 14.09
C THR A 156 -16.25 -12.51 13.53
N LYS A 157 -15.95 -12.11 12.30
CA LYS A 157 -16.84 -11.30 11.46
C LYS A 157 -17.39 -12.25 10.40
#